data_AF-A0A956AUQ4-F1
#
_entry.id   AF-A0A956AUQ4-F1
#
_cell.length_a   1.000
_cell.length_b   1.000
_cell.length_c   1.000
_cell.angle_alpha   90.00
_cell.angle_beta   90.00
_cell.angle_gamma   90.00
#
_symmetry.space_group_name_H-M   'P 1'
#
loop_
_entity.id
_entity.type
_entity.pdbx_description
1 polymer ?
#
loop_
_entity_poly.entity_id
_entity_poly.type
_entity_poly.pdbx_seq_one_letter_code
_entity_poly.pdbx_strand_id
1 'polypeptide(L)'
;DERAVDPLMKVAADKELALEHKLAAVQQLAFLGSTKAIPDLMTLLTKEVNQYDPVSQGFRVQVALAIANLLDGSDEKTMAKFQKAIDDIKKGLDAWIADNNEKIGKVEKPELKQALAQDIKGYEEQKGNFGEVEAKLAVVRECKADVACLAGKLEAKEDAIRLLAAYRLAQTKGDAVPAARDALVKVAGTEDLVLRNVVFFGLDRLGDASIIPAMEKIRAADDARAEKDKRYKGAVYTTDLLIAKLKHKKG
;
A
#
# COMPACT_ATOMS: atom_id res chain seq x y z
N ASP A 1 -2.74 12.38 -11.72
CA ASP A 1 -2.82 12.47 -13.18
C ASP A 1 -2.99 11.08 -13.77
N GLU A 2 -4.19 10.73 -14.21
CA GLU A 2 -4.49 9.40 -14.75
C GLU A 2 -3.66 9.04 -15.99
N ARG A 3 -3.05 10.03 -16.67
CA ARG A 3 -2.13 9.81 -17.80
C ARG A 3 -0.88 9.00 -17.41
N ALA A 4 -0.55 8.94 -16.12
CA ALA A 4 0.56 8.16 -15.61
C ALA A 4 0.23 6.66 -15.44
N VAL A 5 -1.04 6.24 -15.53
CA VAL A 5 -1.42 4.82 -15.36
C VAL A 5 -0.71 3.94 -16.39
N ASP A 6 -0.88 4.20 -17.69
CA ASP A 6 -0.34 3.32 -18.73
C ASP A 6 1.20 3.23 -18.70
N PRO A 7 1.97 4.34 -18.57
CA PRO A 7 3.42 4.25 -18.44
C PRO A 7 3.87 3.46 -17.21
N LEU A 8 3.22 3.65 -16.06
CA LEU A 8 3.54 2.90 -14.84
C LEU A 8 3.17 1.42 -14.97
N MET A 9 2.03 1.10 -15.59
CA MET A 9 1.64 -0.29 -15.87
C MET A 9 2.66 -0.99 -16.78
N LYS A 10 3.22 -0.29 -17.78
CA LYS A 10 4.30 -0.83 -18.62
C LYS A 10 5.53 -1.21 -17.80
N VAL A 11 5.97 -0.32 -16.89
CA VAL A 11 7.11 -0.61 -15.99
C VAL A 11 6.79 -1.80 -15.07
N ALA A 12 5.60 -1.84 -14.47
CA ALA A 12 5.20 -2.92 -13.58
C ALA A 12 5.12 -4.30 -14.27
N ALA A 13 4.73 -4.33 -15.54
CA ALA A 13 4.58 -5.56 -16.33
C ALA A 13 5.81 -5.94 -17.16
N ASP A 14 6.86 -5.12 -17.16
CA ASP A 14 8.09 -5.36 -17.92
C ASP A 14 8.80 -6.63 -17.41
N LYS A 15 9.31 -7.46 -18.32
CA LYS A 15 9.99 -8.71 -17.96
C LYS A 15 11.47 -8.51 -17.63
N GLU A 16 12.11 -7.53 -18.26
CA GLU A 16 13.55 -7.29 -18.22
C GLU A 16 13.95 -6.34 -17.08
N LEU A 17 13.02 -5.50 -16.62
CA LEU A 17 13.31 -4.59 -15.52
C LEU A 17 13.56 -5.33 -14.20
N ALA A 18 14.43 -4.74 -13.38
CA ALA A 18 14.66 -5.19 -12.01
C ALA A 18 13.38 -5.06 -11.16
N LEU A 19 13.25 -5.93 -10.16
CA LEU A 19 12.06 -6.01 -9.32
C LEU A 19 11.75 -4.69 -8.61
N GLU A 20 12.77 -3.97 -8.19
CA GLU A 20 12.68 -2.68 -7.50
C GLU A 20 11.94 -1.64 -8.35
N HIS A 21 12.17 -1.64 -9.66
CA HIS A 21 11.46 -0.75 -10.58
C HIS A 21 9.99 -1.13 -10.71
N LYS A 22 9.68 -2.43 -10.77
CA LYS A 22 8.31 -2.93 -10.83
C LYS A 22 7.55 -2.60 -9.55
N LEU A 23 8.19 -2.81 -8.40
CA LEU A 23 7.65 -2.48 -7.08
C LEU A 23 7.37 -0.99 -6.95
N ALA A 24 8.33 -0.15 -7.34
CA ALA A 24 8.15 1.30 -7.35
C ALA A 24 6.95 1.70 -8.24
N ALA A 25 6.81 1.10 -9.43
CA ALA A 25 5.68 1.39 -10.31
C ALA A 25 4.33 0.99 -9.69
N VAL A 26 4.23 -0.19 -9.08
CA VAL A 26 3.04 -0.68 -8.38
C VAL A 26 2.66 0.24 -7.20
N GLN A 27 3.65 0.65 -6.40
CA GLN A 27 3.42 1.60 -5.31
C GLN A 27 2.94 2.95 -5.84
N GLN A 28 3.53 3.47 -6.91
CA GLN A 28 3.11 4.74 -7.51
C GLN A 28 1.70 4.68 -8.10
N LEU A 29 1.27 3.54 -8.62
CA LEU A 29 -0.11 3.32 -9.06
C LEU A 29 -1.10 3.42 -7.89
N ALA A 30 -0.76 2.85 -6.72
CA ALA A 30 -1.57 2.98 -5.52
C ALA A 30 -1.64 4.43 -5.02
N PHE A 31 -0.51 5.15 -5.00
CA PHE A 31 -0.48 6.58 -4.68
C PHE A 31 -1.29 7.42 -5.66
N LEU A 32 -1.20 7.12 -6.96
CA LEU A 32 -1.97 7.82 -7.97
C LEU A 32 -3.47 7.79 -7.68
N GLY A 33 -3.97 6.70 -7.08
CA GLY A 33 -5.35 6.56 -6.63
C GLY A 33 -6.36 6.41 -7.76
N SER A 34 -5.89 6.01 -8.95
CA SER A 34 -6.74 5.83 -10.13
C SER A 34 -7.26 4.41 -10.20
N THR A 35 -8.57 4.24 -10.13
CA THR A 35 -9.23 2.93 -10.27
C THR A 35 -9.05 2.34 -11.67
N LYS A 36 -8.64 3.13 -12.67
CA LYS A 36 -8.29 2.67 -14.02
C LYS A 36 -7.14 1.66 -14.02
N ALA A 37 -6.28 1.66 -13.01
CA ALA A 37 -5.19 0.69 -12.90
C ALA A 37 -5.67 -0.71 -12.47
N ILE A 38 -6.87 -0.83 -11.87
CA ILE A 38 -7.34 -2.09 -11.27
C ILE A 38 -7.42 -3.23 -12.29
N PRO A 39 -8.01 -3.08 -13.50
CA PRO A 39 -8.08 -4.18 -14.46
C PRO A 39 -6.70 -4.74 -14.87
N ASP A 40 -5.73 -3.86 -15.09
CA ASP A 40 -4.38 -4.27 -15.50
C ASP A 40 -3.58 -4.83 -14.33
N LEU A 41 -3.74 -4.27 -13.13
CA LEU A 41 -3.17 -4.85 -11.90
C LEU A 41 -3.78 -6.22 -11.58
N MET A 42 -5.09 -6.42 -11.81
CA MET A 42 -5.74 -7.73 -11.69
C MET A 42 -5.18 -8.74 -12.70
N THR A 43 -4.87 -8.28 -13.91
CA THR A 43 -4.19 -9.09 -14.91
C THR A 43 -2.79 -9.43 -14.45
N LEU A 44 -2.02 -8.47 -13.95
CA LEU A 44 -0.67 -8.69 -13.42
C LEU A 44 -0.64 -9.63 -12.21
N LEU A 45 -1.64 -9.53 -11.33
CA LEU A 45 -1.81 -10.38 -10.15
C LEU A 45 -2.09 -11.84 -10.53
N THR A 46 -2.89 -12.07 -11.57
CA THR A 46 -3.32 -13.41 -11.98
C THR A 46 -2.40 -14.02 -13.04
N LYS A 47 -1.66 -13.19 -13.77
CA LYS A 47 -0.61 -13.63 -14.70
C LYS A 47 0.42 -14.45 -13.93
N GLU A 48 0.80 -15.57 -14.53
CA GLU A 48 1.71 -16.54 -13.96
C GLU A 48 3.09 -15.91 -13.75
N VAL A 49 3.30 -15.35 -12.56
CA VAL A 49 4.63 -15.25 -11.96
C VAL A 49 5.12 -16.67 -11.76
N ASN A 50 6.43 -16.93 -11.90
CA ASN A 50 6.98 -18.24 -11.62
C ASN A 50 6.48 -18.68 -10.24
N GLN A 51 5.53 -19.62 -10.23
CA GLN A 51 4.79 -20.01 -9.03
C GLN A 51 5.66 -20.74 -8.01
N TYR A 52 6.94 -20.94 -8.35
CA TYR A 52 7.98 -21.58 -7.56
C TYR A 52 9.15 -20.63 -7.24
N ASP A 53 9.01 -19.32 -7.50
CA ASP A 53 9.97 -18.30 -7.08
C ASP A 53 9.40 -17.44 -5.92
N PRO A 54 9.95 -17.57 -4.69
CA PRO A 54 9.50 -16.78 -3.54
C PRO A 54 9.53 -15.26 -3.77
N VAL A 55 10.50 -14.77 -4.55
CA VAL A 55 10.65 -13.33 -4.85
C VAL A 55 9.49 -12.84 -5.70
N SER A 56 9.13 -13.63 -6.73
CA SER A 56 7.95 -13.42 -7.55
C SER A 56 6.64 -13.43 -6.75
N GLN A 57 6.52 -14.28 -5.72
CA GLN A 57 5.36 -14.25 -4.83
C GLN A 57 5.31 -12.98 -3.97
N GLY A 58 6.46 -12.49 -3.49
CA GLY A 58 6.54 -11.20 -2.80
C GLY A 58 6.05 -10.04 -3.66
N PHE A 59 6.41 -10.01 -4.96
CA PHE A 59 5.88 -9.03 -5.90
C PHE A 59 4.35 -9.11 -6.03
N ARG A 60 3.82 -10.34 -6.10
CA ARG A 60 2.38 -10.60 -6.24
C ARG A 60 1.58 -10.05 -5.06
N VAL A 61 2.10 -10.21 -3.84
CA VAL A 61 1.52 -9.60 -2.63
C VAL A 61 1.47 -8.08 -2.75
N GLN A 62 2.54 -7.44 -3.24
CA GLN A 62 2.59 -5.98 -3.41
C GLN A 62 1.57 -5.48 -4.44
N VAL A 63 1.37 -6.23 -5.54
CA VAL A 63 0.29 -5.96 -6.51
C VAL A 63 -1.09 -6.06 -5.83
N ALA A 64 -1.32 -7.09 -5.02
CA ALA A 64 -2.58 -7.25 -4.29
C ALA A 64 -2.82 -6.11 -3.29
N LEU A 65 -1.80 -5.70 -2.53
CA LEU A 65 -1.88 -4.57 -1.61
C LEU A 65 -2.21 -3.25 -2.34
N ALA A 66 -1.63 -3.05 -3.53
CA ALA A 66 -1.93 -1.89 -4.36
C ALA A 66 -3.39 -1.89 -4.85
N ILE A 67 -3.90 -3.02 -5.32
CA ILE A 67 -5.32 -3.17 -5.70
C ILE A 67 -6.23 -2.86 -4.50
N ALA A 68 -5.92 -3.42 -3.33
CA ALA A 68 -6.70 -3.17 -2.11
C ALA A 68 -6.75 -1.68 -1.72
N ASN A 69 -5.67 -0.92 -1.93
CA ASN A 69 -5.64 0.53 -1.69
C ASN A 69 -6.48 1.34 -2.70
N LEU A 70 -6.75 0.79 -3.89
CA LEU A 70 -7.51 1.45 -4.95
C LEU A 70 -9.01 1.13 -4.90
N LEU A 71 -9.40 -0.01 -4.32
CA LEU A 71 -10.78 -0.43 -4.21
C LEU A 71 -11.58 0.45 -3.24
N ASP A 72 -12.81 0.80 -3.62
CA ASP A 72 -13.70 1.68 -2.84
C ASP A 72 -14.98 1.02 -2.32
N GLY A 73 -15.18 -0.26 -2.61
CA GLY A 73 -16.38 -0.99 -2.22
C GLY A 73 -17.64 -0.56 -2.97
N SER A 74 -17.53 0.26 -4.03
CA SER A 74 -18.67 0.62 -4.88
C SER A 74 -18.98 -0.45 -5.93
N ASP A 75 -17.96 -1.16 -6.42
CA ASP A 75 -18.09 -2.26 -7.38
C ASP A 75 -17.91 -3.62 -6.70
N GLU A 76 -19.03 -4.16 -6.20
CA GLU A 76 -19.08 -5.48 -5.54
C GLU A 76 -18.61 -6.62 -6.46
N LYS A 77 -18.79 -6.50 -7.78
CA LYS A 77 -18.34 -7.53 -8.73
C LYS A 77 -16.82 -7.55 -8.83
N THR A 78 -16.20 -6.38 -8.90
CA THR A 78 -14.73 -6.26 -8.89
C THR A 78 -14.16 -6.71 -7.54
N MET A 79 -14.79 -6.34 -6.42
CA MET A 79 -14.41 -6.82 -5.08
C MET A 79 -14.45 -8.35 -4.98
N ALA A 80 -15.53 -8.98 -5.46
CA ALA A 80 -15.68 -10.44 -5.43
C ALA A 80 -14.66 -11.15 -6.33
N LYS A 81 -14.39 -10.60 -7.53
CA LYS A 81 -13.34 -11.12 -8.42
C LYS A 81 -11.95 -11.04 -7.78
N PHE A 82 -11.64 -9.92 -7.13
CA PHE A 82 -10.36 -9.75 -6.46
C PHE A 82 -10.23 -10.71 -5.27
N GLN A 83 -11.26 -10.83 -4.42
CA GLN A 83 -11.25 -11.81 -3.32
C GLN A 83 -11.00 -13.22 -3.84
N LYS A 84 -11.73 -13.64 -4.89
CA LYS A 84 -11.54 -14.96 -5.50
C LYS A 84 -10.11 -15.16 -5.99
N ALA A 85 -9.50 -14.14 -6.61
CA ALA A 85 -8.11 -14.22 -7.05
C ALA A 85 -7.17 -14.45 -5.85
N ILE A 86 -7.37 -13.75 -4.73
CA ILE A 86 -6.57 -13.95 -3.51
C ILE A 86 -6.76 -15.37 -2.95
N ASP A 87 -8.00 -15.86 -2.90
CA ASP A 87 -8.30 -17.20 -2.39
C ASP A 87 -7.64 -18.29 -3.25
N ASP A 88 -7.72 -18.16 -4.59
CA ASP A 88 -7.11 -19.10 -5.53
C ASP A 88 -5.58 -19.10 -5.40
N ILE A 89 -4.96 -17.94 -5.15
CA ILE A 89 -3.51 -17.80 -4.91
C ILE A 89 -3.11 -18.51 -3.62
N LYS A 90 -3.79 -18.21 -2.50
CA LYS A 90 -3.50 -18.81 -1.20
C LYS A 90 -3.62 -20.33 -1.27
N LYS A 91 -4.64 -20.85 -1.97
CA LYS A 91 -4.79 -22.28 -2.20
C LYS A 91 -3.62 -22.88 -2.98
N GLY A 92 -3.10 -22.17 -3.98
CA GLY A 92 -1.91 -22.59 -4.72
C GLY A 92 -0.65 -22.64 -3.83
N LEU A 93 -0.44 -21.61 -3.01
CA LEU A 93 0.66 -21.58 -2.03
C LEU A 93 0.55 -22.74 -1.03
N ASP A 94 -0.65 -23.01 -0.52
CA ASP A 94 -0.90 -24.11 0.41
C ASP A 94 -0.59 -25.48 -0.20
N ALA A 95 -1.04 -25.71 -1.43
CA ALA A 95 -0.74 -26.94 -2.15
C ALA A 95 0.78 -27.12 -2.34
N TRP A 96 1.49 -26.05 -2.69
CA TRP A 96 2.94 -26.09 -2.88
C TRP A 96 3.69 -26.35 -1.57
N ILE A 97 3.33 -25.66 -0.49
CA ILE A 97 3.93 -25.84 0.84
C ILE A 97 3.73 -27.29 1.32
N ALA A 98 2.51 -27.83 1.20
CA ALA A 98 2.20 -29.20 1.62
C ALA A 98 3.03 -30.23 0.84
N ASP A 99 3.04 -30.15 -0.50
CA ASP A 99 3.79 -31.04 -1.38
C ASP A 99 5.31 -31.02 -1.07
N ASN A 100 5.87 -29.83 -0.79
CA ASN A 100 7.30 -29.71 -0.50
C ASN A 100 7.68 -30.11 0.92
N ASN A 101 6.80 -29.93 1.90
CA ASN A 101 6.97 -30.47 3.25
C ASN A 101 7.03 -32.00 3.26
N GLU A 102 6.28 -32.67 2.37
CA GLU A 102 6.39 -34.13 2.21
C GLU A 102 7.70 -34.55 1.53
N LYS A 103 8.18 -33.75 0.58
CA LYS A 103 9.39 -34.05 -0.21
C LYS A 103 10.69 -33.76 0.54
N ILE A 104 10.71 -32.79 1.45
CA ILE A 104 11.95 -32.35 2.11
C ILE A 104 12.64 -33.47 2.91
N GLY A 105 11.88 -34.43 3.44
CA GLY A 105 12.41 -35.62 4.13
C GLY A 105 13.16 -36.58 3.20
N LYS A 106 12.89 -36.52 1.89
CA LYS A 106 13.49 -37.36 0.84
C LYS A 106 14.69 -36.70 0.14
N VAL A 107 15.02 -35.46 0.49
CA VAL A 107 16.17 -34.74 -0.09
C VAL A 107 17.44 -35.16 0.63
N GLU A 108 18.31 -35.89 -0.07
CA GLU A 108 19.56 -36.43 0.49
C GLU A 108 20.65 -35.37 0.63
N LYS A 109 20.74 -34.44 -0.32
CA LYS A 109 21.76 -33.38 -0.34
C LYS A 109 21.42 -32.28 0.68
N PRO A 110 22.26 -32.04 1.71
CA PRO A 110 21.97 -31.06 2.75
C PRO A 110 21.71 -29.64 2.24
N GLU A 111 22.48 -29.19 1.24
CA GLU A 111 22.34 -27.86 0.63
C GLU A 111 21.00 -27.68 -0.08
N LEU A 112 20.52 -28.71 -0.79
CA LEU A 112 19.20 -28.68 -1.44
C LEU A 112 18.07 -28.75 -0.42
N LYS A 113 18.26 -29.52 0.66
CA LYS A 113 17.29 -29.61 1.75
C LYS A 113 17.14 -28.26 2.46
N GLN A 114 18.25 -27.57 2.70
CA GLN A 114 18.25 -26.24 3.30
C GLN A 114 17.60 -25.20 2.38
N ALA A 115 17.92 -25.19 1.09
CA ALA A 115 17.30 -24.30 0.12
C ALA A 115 15.77 -24.50 0.08
N LEU A 116 15.31 -25.75 0.00
CA LEU A 116 13.88 -26.06 0.01
C LEU A 116 13.19 -25.62 1.32
N ALA A 117 13.83 -25.79 2.47
CA ALA A 117 13.30 -25.30 3.75
C ALA A 117 13.13 -23.77 3.75
N GLN A 118 14.08 -23.03 3.15
CA GLN A 118 14.02 -21.58 3.03
C GLN A 118 12.88 -21.16 2.11
N ASP A 119 12.69 -21.85 0.98
CA ASP A 119 11.58 -21.57 0.07
C ASP A 119 10.23 -21.84 0.76
N ILE A 120 10.07 -22.97 1.45
CA ILE A 120 8.85 -23.26 2.24
C ILE A 120 8.52 -22.13 3.20
N LYS A 121 9.52 -21.68 3.99
CA LYS A 121 9.35 -20.56 4.91
C LYS A 121 8.96 -19.26 4.19
N GLY A 122 9.59 -18.98 3.04
CA GLY A 122 9.27 -17.81 2.23
C GLY A 122 7.83 -17.84 1.73
N TYR A 123 7.33 -19.00 1.29
CA TYR A 123 5.94 -19.17 0.86
C TYR A 123 4.94 -19.03 2.02
N GLU A 124 5.27 -19.55 3.20
CA GLU A 124 4.47 -19.35 4.43
C GLU A 124 4.36 -17.86 4.79
N GLU A 125 5.46 -17.12 4.70
CA GLU A 125 5.48 -15.67 4.93
C GLU A 125 4.60 -14.93 3.90
N GLN A 126 4.72 -15.25 2.60
CA GLN A 126 3.87 -14.61 1.58
C GLN A 126 2.39 -14.92 1.78
N LYS A 127 2.05 -16.16 2.17
CA LYS A 127 0.68 -16.51 2.55
C LYS A 127 0.19 -15.67 3.73
N GLY A 128 1.04 -15.46 4.74
CA GLY A 128 0.76 -14.57 5.87
C GLY A 128 0.47 -13.13 5.43
N ASN A 129 1.26 -12.61 4.48
CA ASN A 129 1.10 -11.25 3.97
C ASN A 129 -0.22 -11.04 3.19
N PHE A 130 -0.79 -12.09 2.59
CA PHE A 130 -2.15 -12.00 2.03
C PHE A 130 -3.24 -11.77 3.09
N GLY A 131 -2.97 -12.08 4.37
CA GLY A 131 -3.86 -11.73 5.48
C GLY A 131 -4.03 -10.21 5.63
N GLU A 132 -2.99 -9.42 5.32
CA GLU A 132 -3.11 -7.95 5.30
C GLU A 132 -4.04 -7.47 4.18
N VAL A 133 -3.98 -8.12 3.01
CA VAL A 133 -4.87 -7.83 1.87
C VAL A 133 -6.33 -8.09 2.26
N GLU A 134 -6.61 -9.22 2.92
CA GLU A 134 -7.95 -9.57 3.40
C GLU A 134 -8.45 -8.60 4.47
N ALA A 135 -7.59 -8.20 5.42
CA ALA A 135 -7.92 -7.19 6.42
C ALA A 135 -8.29 -5.84 5.77
N LYS A 136 -7.53 -5.42 4.74
CA LYS A 136 -7.87 -4.24 3.96
C LYS A 136 -9.22 -4.36 3.26
N LEU A 137 -9.50 -5.50 2.64
CA LEU A 137 -10.79 -5.73 1.97
C LEU A 137 -11.96 -5.71 2.94
N ALA A 138 -11.80 -6.22 4.17
CA ALA A 138 -12.82 -6.13 5.19
C ALA A 138 -13.15 -4.65 5.50
N VAL A 139 -12.13 -3.81 5.67
CA VAL A 139 -12.32 -2.36 5.90
C VAL A 139 -12.93 -1.66 4.69
N VAL A 140 -12.54 -2.02 3.46
CA VAL A 140 -13.16 -1.46 2.24
C VAL A 140 -14.65 -1.81 2.17
N ARG A 141 -15.05 -3.03 2.54
CA ARG A 141 -16.46 -3.42 2.59
C ARG A 141 -17.23 -2.70 3.70
N GLU A 142 -16.61 -2.57 4.87
CA GLU A 142 -17.19 -1.92 6.05
C GLU A 142 -17.39 -0.41 5.81
N CYS A 143 -16.32 0.30 5.46
CA CYS A 143 -16.32 1.75 5.38
C CYS A 143 -16.69 2.30 4.00
N LYS A 144 -16.49 1.54 2.91
CA LYS A 144 -16.67 2.02 1.53
C LYS A 144 -15.98 3.38 1.29
N ALA A 145 -16.77 4.44 1.10
CA ALA A 145 -16.33 5.82 0.93
C ALA A 145 -16.65 6.73 2.14
N ASP A 146 -17.12 6.16 3.25
CA ASP A 146 -17.46 6.89 4.47
C ASP A 146 -16.18 7.46 5.13
N VAL A 147 -16.05 8.78 5.10
CA VAL A 147 -14.89 9.50 5.64
C VAL A 147 -14.78 9.35 7.15
N ALA A 148 -15.89 9.32 7.89
CA ALA A 148 -15.85 9.19 9.35
C ALA A 148 -15.38 7.80 9.77
N CYS A 149 -15.88 6.75 9.10
CA CYS A 149 -15.44 5.38 9.27
C CYS A 149 -13.95 5.25 8.97
N LEU A 150 -13.50 5.73 7.80
CA LEU A 150 -12.09 5.69 7.40
C LEU A 150 -11.19 6.48 8.36
N ALA A 151 -11.63 7.65 8.82
CA ALA A 151 -10.90 8.45 9.81
C ALA A 151 -10.67 7.66 11.12
N GLY A 152 -11.68 6.91 11.58
CA GLY A 152 -11.55 6.03 12.75
C GLY A 152 -10.53 4.90 12.56
N LYS A 153 -10.21 4.51 11.32
CA LYS A 153 -9.22 3.47 11.01
C LYS A 153 -7.77 3.98 10.98
N LEU A 154 -7.54 5.29 11.05
CA LEU A 154 -6.18 5.86 11.11
C LEU A 154 -5.42 5.52 12.41
N GLU A 155 -6.14 5.15 13.46
CA GLU A 155 -5.60 4.77 14.78
C GLU A 155 -5.60 3.25 15.01
N ALA A 156 -5.91 2.46 13.97
CA ALA A 156 -5.90 1.00 14.07
C ALA A 156 -4.52 0.47 14.49
N LYS A 157 -4.49 -0.68 15.20
CA LYS A 157 -3.24 -1.30 15.62
C LYS A 157 -2.43 -1.78 14.42
N GLU A 158 -3.12 -2.25 13.39
CA GLU A 158 -2.54 -2.83 12.19
C GLU A 158 -2.12 -1.74 11.20
N ASP A 159 -0.83 -1.70 10.85
CA ASP A 159 -0.24 -0.75 9.90
C ASP A 159 -0.95 -0.77 8.55
N ALA A 160 -1.28 -1.97 8.06
CA ALA A 160 -2.02 -2.15 6.81
C ALA A 160 -3.36 -1.41 6.81
N ILE A 161 -4.08 -1.41 7.95
CA ILE A 161 -5.38 -0.74 8.09
C ILE A 161 -5.18 0.78 8.14
N ARG A 162 -4.20 1.26 8.92
CA ARG A 162 -3.88 2.70 8.99
C ARG A 162 -3.47 3.26 7.62
N LEU A 163 -2.61 2.54 6.90
CA LEU A 163 -2.16 2.92 5.55
C LEU A 163 -3.33 2.92 4.56
N LEU A 164 -4.17 1.89 4.56
CA LEU A 164 -5.37 1.85 3.73
C LEU A 164 -6.24 3.08 4.01
N ALA A 165 -6.56 3.36 5.27
CA ALA A 165 -7.37 4.50 5.67
C ALA A 165 -6.79 5.82 5.12
N ALA A 166 -5.48 6.04 5.25
CA ALA A 166 -4.82 7.21 4.71
C ALA A 166 -4.91 7.30 3.18
N TYR A 167 -4.67 6.19 2.44
CA TYR A 167 -4.82 6.16 0.98
C TYR A 167 -6.25 6.49 0.54
N ARG A 168 -7.24 5.92 1.23
CA ARG A 168 -8.67 6.08 0.91
C ARG A 168 -9.13 7.50 1.20
N LEU A 169 -8.77 8.05 2.36
CA LEU A 169 -9.05 9.45 2.70
C LEU A 169 -8.39 10.40 1.70
N ALA A 170 -7.15 10.11 1.27
CA ALA A 170 -6.43 10.89 0.26
C ALA A 170 -7.11 10.88 -1.13
N GLN A 171 -8.07 9.99 -1.39
CA GLN A 171 -8.81 9.89 -2.65
C GLN A 171 -10.21 10.51 -2.57
N THR A 172 -10.60 11.05 -1.41
CA THR A 172 -11.90 11.71 -1.22
C THR A 172 -12.10 12.87 -2.20
N LYS A 173 -13.32 13.02 -2.70
CA LYS A 173 -13.72 14.06 -3.66
C LYS A 173 -15.01 14.76 -3.18
N GLY A 174 -15.29 15.92 -3.76
CA GLY A 174 -16.51 16.69 -3.49
C GLY A 174 -16.59 17.23 -2.07
N ASP A 175 -17.80 17.31 -1.52
CA ASP A 175 -18.09 18.01 -0.27
C ASP A 175 -17.47 17.36 0.98
N ALA A 176 -17.01 16.09 0.86
CA ALA A 176 -16.37 15.37 1.96
C ALA A 176 -14.86 15.68 2.09
N VAL A 177 -14.27 16.42 1.15
CA VAL A 177 -12.83 16.77 1.14
C VAL A 177 -12.38 17.46 2.43
N PRO A 178 -13.07 18.49 2.97
CA PRO A 178 -12.65 19.13 4.21
C PRO A 178 -12.56 18.14 5.39
N ALA A 179 -13.55 17.25 5.54
CA ALA A 179 -13.54 16.25 6.61
C ALA A 179 -12.38 15.26 6.47
N ALA A 180 -12.10 14.80 5.24
CA ALA A 180 -10.98 13.89 4.99
C ALA A 180 -9.61 14.58 5.21
N ARG A 181 -9.47 15.82 4.76
CA ARG A 181 -8.29 16.66 5.01
C ARG A 181 -8.05 16.82 6.51
N ASP A 182 -9.08 17.17 7.27
CA ASP A 182 -8.95 17.40 8.72
C ASP A 182 -8.60 16.10 9.47
N ALA A 183 -9.16 14.95 9.04
CA ALA A 183 -8.76 13.64 9.55
C ALA A 183 -7.27 13.34 9.31
N LEU A 184 -6.76 13.61 8.10
CA LEU A 184 -5.36 13.43 7.75
C LEU A 184 -4.44 14.37 8.56
N VAL A 185 -4.83 15.64 8.76
CA VAL A 185 -4.06 16.60 9.57
C VAL A 185 -3.86 16.11 11.01
N LYS A 186 -4.87 15.47 11.61
CA LYS A 186 -4.78 14.96 13.00
C LYS A 186 -3.63 13.98 13.20
N VAL A 187 -3.33 13.15 12.19
CA VAL A 187 -2.29 12.12 12.27
C VAL A 187 -1.00 12.51 11.56
N ALA A 188 -0.93 13.68 10.92
CA ALA A 188 0.25 14.14 10.19
C ALA A 188 1.51 14.28 11.07
N GLY A 189 1.35 14.45 12.39
CA GLY A 189 2.46 14.49 13.35
C GLY A 189 2.93 13.14 13.91
N THR A 190 2.40 12.01 13.42
CA THR A 190 2.74 10.65 13.91
C THR A 190 4.22 10.31 13.76
N GLU A 191 4.81 9.57 14.70
CA GLU A 191 6.22 9.13 14.60
C GLU A 191 6.43 7.97 13.62
N ASP A 192 5.33 7.37 13.15
CA ASP A 192 5.34 6.41 12.05
C ASP A 192 5.57 7.13 10.72
N LEU A 193 6.83 7.20 10.30
CA LEU A 193 7.24 7.90 9.09
C LEU A 193 6.68 7.27 7.80
N VAL A 194 6.31 5.98 7.82
CA VAL A 194 5.70 5.31 6.66
C VAL A 194 4.27 5.79 6.48
N LEU A 195 3.47 5.77 7.56
CA LEU A 195 2.12 6.32 7.55
C LEU A 195 2.13 7.82 7.21
N ARG A 196 3.08 8.56 7.79
CA ARG A 196 3.20 10.00 7.57
C ARG A 196 3.42 10.35 6.10
N ASN A 197 4.22 9.58 5.35
CA ASN A 197 4.42 9.82 3.92
C ASN A 197 3.10 9.71 3.13
N VAL A 198 2.25 8.73 3.45
CA VAL A 198 0.93 8.57 2.82
C VAL A 198 0.00 9.73 3.19
N VAL A 199 0.01 10.13 4.47
CA VAL A 199 -0.78 11.27 4.96
C VAL A 199 -0.38 12.55 4.23
N PHE A 200 0.92 12.83 4.10
CA PHE A 200 1.42 14.04 3.43
C PHE A 200 1.09 14.06 1.95
N PHE A 201 1.15 12.91 1.29
CA PHE A 201 0.68 12.78 -0.08
C PHE A 201 -0.83 13.10 -0.20
N GLY A 202 -1.63 12.64 0.76
CA GLY A 202 -3.05 13.00 0.84
C GLY A 202 -3.27 14.49 1.07
N LEU A 203 -2.50 15.11 1.96
CA LEU A 203 -2.56 16.56 2.23
C LEU A 203 -2.06 17.40 1.05
N ASP A 204 -1.09 16.92 0.27
CA ASP A 204 -0.68 17.57 -0.97
C ASP A 204 -1.86 17.66 -1.95
N ARG A 205 -2.68 16.60 -2.02
CA ARG A 205 -3.86 16.54 -2.88
C ARG A 205 -5.04 17.34 -2.33
N LEU A 206 -5.37 17.18 -1.05
CA LEU A 206 -6.61 17.67 -0.44
C LEU A 206 -6.46 18.96 0.35
N GLY A 207 -5.24 19.27 0.80
CA GLY A 207 -4.96 20.45 1.60
C GLY A 207 -5.06 21.74 0.81
N ASP A 208 -5.27 22.82 1.54
CA ASP A 208 -5.25 24.22 1.08
C ASP A 208 -4.54 25.08 2.15
N ALA A 209 -4.54 26.40 1.98
CA ALA A 209 -3.85 27.31 2.90
C ALA A 209 -4.33 27.22 4.36
N SER A 210 -5.54 26.73 4.63
CA SER A 210 -6.11 26.64 5.98
C SER A 210 -5.35 25.70 6.92
N ILE A 211 -4.65 24.69 6.38
CA ILE A 211 -3.92 23.70 7.19
C ILE A 211 -2.47 24.10 7.48
N ILE A 212 -1.98 25.22 6.91
CA ILE A 212 -0.60 25.70 7.09
C ILE A 212 -0.24 25.85 8.59
N PRO A 213 -1.08 26.46 9.46
CA PRO A 213 -0.72 26.59 10.88
C PRO A 213 -0.49 25.24 11.57
N ALA A 214 -1.25 24.21 11.20
CA ALA A 214 -1.06 22.86 11.73
C ALA A 214 0.25 22.25 11.22
N MET A 215 0.59 22.46 9.94
CA MET A 215 1.84 21.99 9.36
C MET A 215 3.07 22.69 9.97
N GLU A 216 2.99 24.00 10.25
CA GLU A 216 4.05 24.75 10.92
C GLU A 216 4.31 24.22 12.34
N LYS A 217 3.25 23.83 13.06
CA LYS A 217 3.38 23.17 14.38
C LYS A 217 4.06 21.81 14.27
N ILE A 218 3.70 20.99 13.28
CA ILE A 218 4.33 19.68 13.04
C ILE A 218 5.80 19.85 12.68
N ARG A 219 6.11 20.80 11.78
CA ARG A 219 7.48 21.16 11.39
C ARG A 219 8.34 21.50 12.60
N ALA A 220 7.85 22.36 13.49
CA ALA A 220 8.59 22.77 14.69
C ALA A 220 8.86 21.59 15.64
N ALA A 221 7.88 20.68 15.80
CA ALA A 221 8.06 19.48 16.59
C ALA A 221 9.10 18.53 15.98
N ASP A 222 9.11 18.36 14.66
CA ASP A 222 10.09 17.54 13.97
C ASP A 222 11.49 18.14 13.98
N ASP A 223 11.61 19.47 13.92
CA ASP A 223 12.88 20.17 14.03
C ASP A 223 13.52 19.93 15.39
N ALA A 224 12.74 20.03 16.47
CA ALA A 224 13.18 19.67 17.82
C ALA A 224 13.57 18.19 17.95
N ARG A 225 12.83 17.28 17.30
CA ARG A 225 13.20 15.85 17.26
C ARG A 225 14.47 15.61 16.46
N ALA A 226 14.73 16.38 15.41
CA ALA A 226 15.87 16.23 14.53
C ALA A 226 17.21 16.50 15.21
N GLU A 227 17.22 17.21 16.34
CA GLU A 227 18.38 17.37 17.21
C GLU A 227 18.85 16.03 17.80
N LYS A 228 17.90 15.12 18.08
CA LYS A 228 18.15 13.82 18.73
C LYS A 228 18.12 12.65 17.76
N ASP A 229 17.30 12.74 16.72
CA ASP A 229 17.13 11.70 15.71
C ASP A 229 17.14 12.29 14.31
N LYS A 230 18.26 12.06 13.59
CA LYS A 230 18.50 12.61 12.25
C LYS A 230 17.44 12.18 11.22
N ARG A 231 16.68 11.12 11.46
CA ARG A 231 15.58 10.70 10.56
C ARG A 231 14.53 11.80 10.40
N TYR A 232 14.34 12.64 11.42
CA TYR A 232 13.38 13.76 11.37
C TYR A 232 13.85 14.94 10.52
N LYS A 233 15.14 15.01 10.13
CA LYS A 233 15.59 16.03 9.16
C LYS A 233 14.85 15.90 7.83
N GLY A 234 14.65 14.67 7.36
CA GLY A 234 13.84 14.40 6.17
C GLY A 234 12.39 14.84 6.36
N ALA A 235 11.81 14.59 7.54
CA ALA A 235 10.44 15.01 7.86
C ALA A 235 10.26 16.54 7.85
N VAL A 236 11.23 17.29 8.37
CA VAL A 236 11.24 18.76 8.30
C VAL A 236 11.19 19.23 6.85
N TYR A 237 12.07 18.72 5.99
CA TYR A 237 12.09 19.09 4.57
C TYR A 237 10.79 18.74 3.84
N THR A 238 10.23 17.56 4.11
CA THR A 238 8.96 17.13 3.51
C THR A 238 7.81 18.04 3.95
N THR A 239 7.82 18.50 5.20
CA THR A 239 6.83 19.47 5.71
C THR A 239 7.01 20.84 5.08
N ASP A 240 8.24 21.31 4.93
CA ASP A 240 8.55 22.57 4.23
C ASP A 240 8.05 22.57 2.79
N LEU A 241 8.27 21.46 2.07
CA LEU A 241 7.78 21.31 0.69
C LEU A 241 6.25 21.35 0.64
N LEU A 242 5.56 20.66 1.56
CA LEU A 242 4.10 20.69 1.62
C LEU A 242 3.59 22.11 1.92
N ILE A 243 4.14 22.80 2.92
CA ILE A 243 3.77 24.18 3.25
C ILE A 243 3.96 25.10 2.03
N ALA A 244 5.09 25.00 1.34
CA ALA A 244 5.36 25.80 0.14
C ALA A 244 4.31 25.54 -0.94
N LYS A 245 3.96 24.28 -1.22
CA LYS A 245 2.91 23.95 -2.19
C LYS A 245 1.54 24.49 -1.78
N LEU A 246 1.17 24.36 -0.50
CA LEU A 246 -0.12 24.84 0.01
C LEU A 246 -0.25 26.37 -0.12
N LYS A 247 0.84 27.14 0.08
CA LYS A 247 0.86 28.60 -0.11
C LYS A 247 0.57 29.02 -1.55
N HIS A 248 0.92 28.18 -2.53
CA HIS A 248 0.74 28.46 -3.95
C HIS A 248 -0.51 27.80 -4.54
N LYS A 249 -1.23 26.99 -3.76
CA LYS A 249 -2.44 26.32 -4.21
C LYS A 249 -3.59 27.33 -4.18
N LYS A 250 -4.16 27.63 -5.35
CA LYS A 250 -5.40 28.42 -5.42
C LYS A 250 -6.54 27.56 -4.85
N GLY A 251 -7.20 28.07 -3.81
CA GLY A 251 -8.40 27.48 -3.21
C GLY A 251 -9.57 27.49 -4.17
#